data_AF-A0A2N2K710-F1
#
_entry.id   AF-A0A2N2K710-F1
#
_cell.length_a   1.000
_cell.length_b   1.000
_cell.length_c   1.000
_cell.angle_alpha   90.00
_cell.angle_beta   90.00
_cell.angle_gamma   90.00
#
_symmetry.space_group_name_H-M   'P 1'
#
loop_
_entity.id
_entity.type
_entity.pdbx_description
1 polymer ?
#
loop_
_entity_poly.entity_id
_entity_poly.type
_entity_poly.pdbx_seq_one_letter_code
_entity_poly.pdbx_strand_id
1 'polypeptide(L)' 'MLNPNFSSGPCSKRPAWSIEALKSAPVGRSHRSALGKERIVKAMNDTRKILNI' A
#
# COMPACT_ATOMS: atom_id res chain seq x y z
N MET A 1 10.85 17.75 5.68
CA MET A 1 9.88 18.75 5.21
C MET A 1 8.59 18.56 6.01
N LEU A 2 8.25 19.51 6.89
CA LEU A 2 7.07 19.44 7.75
C LEU A 2 5.84 19.80 6.88
N ASN A 3 4.83 18.94 6.82
CA ASN A 3 3.58 19.24 6.11
C ASN A 3 2.68 20.06 7.05
N PRO A 4 2.41 21.36 6.79
CA PRO A 4 1.63 22.23 7.69
C PRO A 4 0.11 22.02 7.57
N ASN A 5 -0.34 21.02 6.81
CA ASN A 5 -1.76 20.70 6.68
C ASN A 5 -2.24 19.93 7.93
N PHE A 6 -2.83 20.64 8.89
CA PHE A 6 -3.39 20.12 10.15
C PHE A 6 -4.79 19.47 10.00
N SER A 7 -5.09 18.90 8.83
CA SER A 7 -6.39 18.25 8.59
C SER A 7 -6.45 16.88 9.28
N SER A 8 -7.64 16.51 9.79
CA SER A 8 -7.94 15.16 10.30
C SER A 8 -7.97 14.09 9.19
N GLY A 9 -7.97 14.49 7.92
CA GLY A 9 -7.86 13.57 6.79
C GLY A 9 -7.75 14.28 5.43
N PRO A 10 -7.01 13.71 4.47
CA PRO A 10 -6.24 12.47 4.55
C PRO A 10 -4.94 12.64 5.35
N CYS A 11 -4.56 11.59 6.11
CA CYS A 11 -3.29 11.55 6.83
C CYS A 11 -2.10 11.73 5.86
N SER A 12 -1.05 12.39 6.32
CA SER A 12 0.18 12.52 5.54
C SER A 12 0.74 11.14 5.18
N LYS A 13 1.18 11.00 3.93
CA LYS A 13 1.88 9.78 3.48
C LYS A 13 3.13 9.56 4.34
N ARG A 14 3.52 8.30 4.53
CA ARG A 14 4.72 7.95 5.32
C ARG A 14 5.97 8.70 4.80
N PRO A 15 6.95 9.01 5.67
CA PRO A 15 8.22 9.58 5.24
C PRO A 15 8.85 8.80 4.08
N ALA A 16 9.47 9.51 3.14
CA ALA A 16 10.06 8.97 1.91
C ALA A 16 9.09 8.24 0.96
N TRP A 17 7.77 8.42 1.11
CA TRP A 17 6.82 7.95 0.10
C TRP A 17 7.05 8.66 -1.24
N SER A 18 7.05 7.89 -2.33
CA SER A 18 7.17 8.40 -3.69
C SER A 18 6.33 7.58 -4.68
N ILE A 19 5.99 8.16 -5.82
CA ILE A 19 5.10 7.54 -6.82
C ILE A 19 5.73 6.31 -7.50
N GLU A 20 7.06 6.22 -7.47
CA GLU A 20 7.87 5.10 -7.95
C GLU A 20 7.43 3.77 -7.33
N ALA A 21 6.90 3.79 -6.11
CA ALA A 21 6.35 2.61 -5.44
C ALA A 21 5.21 1.94 -6.23
N LEU A 22 4.56 2.67 -7.13
CA LEU A 22 3.46 2.18 -7.97
C LEU A 22 3.92 1.68 -9.35
N LYS A 23 5.20 1.84 -9.74
CA LYS A 23 5.69 1.49 -11.09
C LYS A 23 5.41 0.03 -11.48
N SER A 24 5.44 -0.88 -10.52
CA SER A 24 5.20 -2.31 -10.76
C SER A 24 3.78 -2.75 -10.39
N ALA A 25 2.85 -1.84 -10.14
CA ALA A 25 1.47 -2.19 -9.81
C ALA A 25 0.78 -2.92 -10.99
N PRO A 26 0.01 -3.99 -10.75
CA PRO A 26 -0.67 -4.73 -11.79
C PRO A 26 -1.97 -4.01 -12.21
N VAL A 27 -1.83 -2.75 -12.64
CA VAL A 27 -2.95 -1.93 -13.09
C VAL A 27 -3.64 -2.58 -14.29
N GLY A 28 -4.97 -2.51 -14.34
CA GLY A 28 -5.77 -3.12 -15.42
C GLY A 28 -5.83 -4.65 -15.42
N ARG A 29 -5.25 -5.35 -14.43
CA ARG A 29 -5.37 -6.81 -14.29
C ARG A 29 -6.50 -7.17 -13.33
N SER A 30 -7.16 -8.30 -13.58
CA SER A 30 -8.14 -8.84 -12.64
C SER A 30 -7.49 -9.20 -11.31
N HIS A 31 -8.14 -8.85 -10.20
CA HIS A 31 -7.74 -9.30 -8.86
C HIS A 31 -7.73 -10.82 -8.69
N ARG A 32 -8.52 -11.55 -9.52
CA ARG A 32 -8.56 -13.02 -9.51
C ARG A 32 -7.42 -13.66 -10.29
N SER A 33 -6.65 -12.89 -11.06
CA SER A 33 -5.45 -13.41 -11.73
C SER A 33 -4.45 -13.94 -10.72
N ALA A 34 -3.59 -14.87 -11.12
CA ALA A 34 -2.55 -15.43 -10.23
C ALA A 34 -1.73 -14.31 -9.55
N LEU A 35 -1.23 -13.35 -10.32
CA LEU A 35 -0.48 -12.20 -9.83
C LEU A 35 -1.29 -11.31 -8.85
N GLY A 36 -2.56 -11.05 -9.17
CA GLY A 36 -3.44 -10.25 -8.31
C GLY A 36 -3.71 -10.93 -6.96
N LYS A 37 -4.05 -12.22 -7.00
CA LYS A 37 -4.29 -13.05 -5.82
C LYS A 37 -3.05 -13.15 -4.94
N GLU A 38 -1.87 -13.36 -5.54
CA GLU A 38 -0.60 -13.44 -4.82
C GLU A 38 -0.30 -12.14 -4.04
N ARG A 39 -0.48 -10.96 -4.66
CA ARG A 39 -0.25 -9.67 -3.98
C ARG A 39 -1.20 -9.43 -2.83
N ILE A 40 -2.48 -9.79 -2.98
CA ILE A 40 -3.48 -9.66 -1.92
C ILE A 40 -3.10 -10.55 -0.74
N VAL A 41 -2.76 -11.83 -1.00
CA VAL A 41 -2.32 -12.76 0.04
C VAL A 41 -1.07 -12.25 0.74
N LYS A 42 -0.09 -11.71 0.00
CA LYS A 42 1.10 -11.09 0.58
C LYS A 42 0.73 -9.95 1.53
N ALA A 43 -0.12 -9.01 1.09
CA ALA A 43 -0.56 -7.89 1.92
C ALA A 43 -1.28 -8.34 3.20
N MET A 44 -2.12 -9.38 3.10
CA MET A 44 -2.79 -9.97 4.26
C MET A 44 -1.77 -10.58 5.24
N ASN A 45 -0.80 -11.33 4.75
CA ASN A 45 0.22 -11.96 5.58
C ASN A 45 1.15 -10.94 6.24
N ASP A 46 1.57 -9.92 5.50
CA ASP A 46 2.38 -8.82 6.05
C ASP A 46 1.62 -8.07 7.14
N THR A 47 0.32 -7.79 6.91
CA THR A 47 -0.55 -7.14 7.90
C THR A 47 -0.68 -7.99 9.15
N ARG A 48 -0.95 -9.29 8.99
CA ARG A 48 -1.02 -10.26 10.08
C ARG A 48 0.26 -10.26 10.92
N LYS A 49 1.42 -10.30 10.25
CA LYS A 49 2.73 -10.26 10.88
C LYS A 49 2.95 -8.97 11.68
N ILE A 50 2.57 -7.81 11.13
CA ILE A 50 2.72 -6.52 11.82
C ILE A 50 1.83 -6.46 13.07
N LEU A 51 0.62 -7.01 12.99
CA LEU A 51 -0.36 -7.00 14.07
C LEU A 51 -0.19 -8.16 15.08
N ASN A 52 0.73 -9.09 14.84
CA ASN A 52 0.95 -10.30 15.63
C ASN A 52 -0.32 -11.14 15.83
N ILE A 53 -1.09 -11.33 14.74
CA ILE A 53 -2.26 -12.22 14.69
C ILE A 53 -2.08 -13.37 13.69
#